data_AF-A0A8B3F1K3-F1
#
_entry.id   AF-A0A8B3F1K3-F1
#
_cell.length_a   1.000
_cell.length_b   1.000
_cell.length_c   1.000
_cell.angle_alpha   90.00
_cell.angle_beta   90.00
_cell.angle_gamma   90.00
#
_symmetry.space_group_name_H-M   'P 1'
#
loop_
_entity.id
_entity.type
_entity.pdbx_description
1 polymer ?
#
loop_
_entity_poly.entity_id
_entity_poly.type
_entity_poly.pdbx_seq_one_letter_code
_entity_poly.pdbx_strand_id
1 'polypeptide(L)' 'MAVSENKGGRPRLDNTTKVKVVEIYQKQAYTAKEIASELDISRSSVYRIIEKNNKG' A
#
# COMPACT_ATOMS: atom_id res chain seq x y z
N MET A 1 17.36 -0.21 -22.72
CA MET A 1 16.70 -0.61 -21.46
C MET A 1 16.91 0.52 -20.46
N ALA A 2 15.85 1.27 -20.12
CA ALA A 2 15.98 2.43 -19.25
C ALA A 2 15.97 1.98 -17.79
N VAL A 3 17.15 1.90 -17.17
CA VAL A 3 17.29 1.71 -15.72
C VAL A 3 17.29 3.10 -15.06
N SER A 4 16.19 3.41 -14.37
CA SER A 4 16.05 4.66 -13.63
C SER A 4 16.99 4.66 -12.41
N GLU A 5 17.97 5.55 -12.44
CA GLU A 5 18.90 5.83 -11.34
C GLU A 5 18.15 6.50 -10.17
N ASN A 6 17.69 5.73 -9.18
CA ASN A 6 17.01 6.28 -8.01
C ASN A 6 18.00 6.58 -6.87
N LYS A 7 18.15 7.88 -6.58
CA LYS A 7 18.91 8.44 -5.46
C LYS A 7 18.33 7.99 -4.11
N GLY A 8 18.98 7.05 -3.43
CA GLY A 8 19.12 6.97 -1.97
C GLY A 8 17.89 6.99 -1.05
N GLY A 9 16.67 6.76 -1.55
CA GLY A 9 15.44 6.71 -0.74
C GLY A 9 14.63 5.45 -1.03
N ARG A 10 13.94 4.91 -0.02
CA ARG A 10 13.02 3.77 -0.22
C ARG A 10 12.00 4.16 -1.28
N PRO A 11 11.80 3.35 -2.35
CA PRO A 11 10.84 3.65 -3.39
C PRO A 11 9.48 3.98 -2.81
N ARG A 12 8.84 5.04 -3.32
CA ARG A 12 7.47 5.37 -2.91
C ARG A 12 6.54 4.27 -3.42
N LEU A 13 5.61 3.85 -2.57
CA LEU A 13 4.58 2.92 -3.00
C LEU A 13 3.76 3.56 -4.13
N ASP A 14 3.54 2.80 -5.20
CA ASP A 14 2.77 3.24 -6.35
C ASP A 14 1.34 3.62 -5.96
N ASN A 15 0.65 4.38 -6.83
CA ASN A 15 -0.73 4.78 -6.54
C ASN A 15 -1.69 3.58 -6.65
N THR A 16 -1.41 2.66 -7.59
CA THR A 16 -2.23 1.47 -7.84
C THR A 16 -2.31 0.55 -6.62
N THR A 17 -1.20 0.28 -5.94
CA THR A 17 -1.21 -0.55 -4.72
C THR A 17 -1.97 0.16 -3.60
N LYS A 18 -1.86 1.48 -3.47
CA LYS A 18 -2.63 2.24 -2.47
C LYS A 18 -4.13 2.13 -2.69
N VAL A 19 -4.59 2.23 -3.94
CA VAL A 19 -6.01 2.07 -4.30
C VAL A 19 -6.48 0.65 -3.97
N LYS A 20 -5.71 -0.38 -4.36
CA LYS A 20 -6.02 -1.78 -4.03
C LYS A 20 -6.14 -2.02 -2.51
N VAL A 21 -5.24 -1.44 -1.70
CA VAL A 21 -5.32 -1.53 -0.23
C VAL A 21 -6.68 -1.03 0.28
N VAL A 22 -7.14 0.12 -0.21
CA VAL A 22 -8.41 0.71 0.22
C VAL A 22 -9.60 -0.12 -0.24
N GLU A 23 -9.61 -0.57 -1.50
CA GLU A 23 -10.70 -1.41 -2.03
C GLU A 23 -10.85 -2.73 -1.28
N ILE A 24 -9.73 -3.41 -1.00
CA ILE A 24 -9.74 -4.68 -0.26
C ILE A 24 -10.19 -4.46 1.18
N TYR A 25 -9.71 -3.40 1.84
CA TYR A 25 -10.10 -3.06 3.20
C TYR A 25 -11.59 -2.71 3.31
N GLN A 26 -12.13 -1.94 2.37
CA GLN A 26 -13.55 -1.55 2.34
C GLN A 26 -14.50 -2.74 2.17
N LYS A 27 -14.07 -3.78 1.45
CA LYS A 27 -14.83 -5.03 1.32
C LYS A 27 -14.91 -5.84 2.62
N GLN A 28 -14.18 -5.43 3.67
CA GLN A 28 -14.03 -6.12 4.96
C GLN A 28 -13.67 -7.61 4.86
N ALA A 29 -13.13 -8.03 3.72
CA ALA A 29 -12.80 -9.43 3.45
C ALA A 29 -11.41 -9.82 3.98
N TYR A 30 -10.55 -8.83 4.27
CA TYR A 30 -9.17 -9.06 4.67
C TYR A 30 -8.75 -8.14 5.82
N THR A 31 -8.00 -8.69 6.75
CA THR A 31 -7.26 -7.95 7.77
C THR A 31 -6.07 -7.20 7.15
N ALA A 32 -5.58 -6.15 7.83
CA ALA A 32 -4.38 -5.44 7.38
C ALA A 32 -3.13 -6.33 7.22
N LYS A 33 -3.07 -7.46 7.95
CA LYS A 33 -1.99 -8.45 7.80
C LYS A 33 -2.12 -9.21 6.49
N GLU A 34 -3.32 -9.64 6.13
CA GLU A 34 -3.54 -10.40 4.89
C GLU A 34 -3.39 -9.51 3.66
N ILE A 35 -3.85 -8.25 3.73
CA ILE A 35 -3.62 -7.25 2.66
C ILE A 35 -2.10 -7.04 2.43
N ALA A 36 -1.33 -6.98 3.51
CA ALA A 36 0.12 -6.82 3.43
C ALA A 36 0.79 -8.01 2.75
N SER A 37 0.35 -9.23 3.06
CA SER A 37 0.84 -10.46 2.43
C SER A 37 0.42 -10.56 0.96
N GLU A 38 -0.82 -10.23 0.63
CA GLU A 38 -1.37 -10.31 -0.73
C GLU A 38 -0.68 -9.33 -1.69
N LEU A 39 -0.34 -8.13 -1.21
CA LEU A 39 0.23 -7.06 -2.02
C LEU A 39 1.77 -6.94 -1.90
N ASP A 40 2.41 -7.84 -1.15
CA ASP A 40 3.85 -7.82 -0.83
C ASP A 40 4.33 -6.45 -0.33
N ILE A 41 3.60 -5.88 0.64
CA ILE A 41 3.95 -4.60 1.28
C ILE A 41 4.01 -4.72 2.79
N SER A 42 4.64 -3.75 3.43
CA SER A 42 4.69 -3.74 4.89
C SER A 42 3.31 -3.47 5.50
N ARG A 43 3.01 -4.16 6.60
CA ARG A 43 1.77 -3.93 7.37
C ARG A 43 1.61 -2.49 7.83
N SER A 44 2.71 -1.80 8.15
CA SER A 44 2.70 -0.39 8.52
C SER A 44 2.33 0.51 7.33
N SER A 45 2.70 0.15 6.09
CA SER A 45 2.22 0.84 4.89
C SER A 45 0.70 0.74 4.75
N VAL A 46 0.15 -0.47 4.95
CA VAL A 46 -1.31 -0.71 4.92
C VAL A 46 -2.04 0.19 5.90
N TYR A 47 -1.63 0.22 7.18
CA TYR A 47 -2.25 1.08 8.18
C TYR A 47 -2.19 2.57 7.83
N ARG A 48 -1.04 3.06 7.38
CA ARG A 48 -0.89 4.47 6.97
C ARG A 48 -1.83 4.84 5.81
N ILE A 49 -2.04 3.92 4.87
CA ILE A 49 -2.93 4.13 3.72
C ILE A 49 -4.38 4.19 4.20
N ILE A 50 -4.81 3.24 5.03
CA ILE A 50 -6.17 3.19 5.58
C ILE A 50 -6.45 4.45 6.41
N GLU A 51 -5.57 4.80 7.34
CA GLU A 51 -5.73 5.98 8.21
C GLU A 51 -5.86 7.27 7.40
N LYS A 52 -5.05 7.42 6.34
CA LYS A 52 -5.12 8.60 5.48
C LYS A 52 -6.46 8.71 4.73
N ASN A 53 -7.07 7.59 4.37
CA ASN A 53 -8.33 7.58 3.63
C ASN A 53 -9.56 7.69 4.54
N ASN A 54 -9.47 7.33 5.83
CA ASN A 54 -10.57 7.45 6.79
C ASN A 54 -10.69 8.85 7.43
N LYS A 55 -9.72 9.75 7.24
CA LYS A 55 -9.74 11.13 7.77
C LYS A 55 -10.37 12.13 6.78
N GLY A 56 -11.08 11.65 5.75
CA GLY A 56 -11.79 12.45 4.75
C GLY A 56 -13.26 12.60 5.07
#